data_AF-A0A087V0R2-F1
#
_entry.id   AF-A0A087V0R2-F1
#
_cell.length_a   1.000
_cell.length_b   1.000
_cell.length_c   1.000
_cell.angle_alpha   90.00
_cell.angle_beta   90.00
_cell.angle_gamma   90.00
#
_symmetry.space_group_name_H-M   'P 1'
#
loop_
_entity.id
_entity.type
_entity.pdbx_description
1 polymer ?
#
loop_
_entity_poly.entity_id
_entity_poly.type
_entity_poly.pdbx_seq_one_letter_code
_entity_poly.pdbx_strand_id
1 'polypeptide(L)' 'MDQNKETEFLEISSVRDIRTGRYARVPREGKLRDSVSMGPQDIPLEEKTVTVVYGPDLVNINFFNFCCIGR' A
#
# COMPACT_ATOMS: atom_id res chain seq x y z
N MET A 1 -27.85 8.04 5.28
CA MET A 1 -26.59 8.26 6.02
C MET A 1 -25.55 8.62 5.00
N ASP A 2 -25.03 9.83 5.10
CA ASP A 2 -24.26 10.54 4.09
C ASP A 2 -23.04 9.73 3.62
N GLN A 3 -23.12 9.17 2.40
CA GLN A 3 -21.95 8.74 1.64
C GLN A 3 -21.31 9.99 1.07
N ASN A 4 -20.60 10.76 1.89
CA ASN A 4 -19.61 11.69 1.35
C ASN A 4 -18.53 10.82 0.66
N LYS A 5 -18.73 10.50 -0.62
CA LYS A 5 -17.81 9.68 -1.42
C LYS A 5 -16.60 10.53 -1.78
N GLU A 6 -15.75 10.79 -0.79
CA GLU A 6 -14.43 11.35 -1.05
C GLU A 6 -13.68 10.38 -1.95
N THR A 7 -13.30 10.86 -3.12
CA THR A 7 -12.55 10.09 -4.11
C THR A 7 -11.14 10.65 -4.11
N GLU A 8 -10.17 9.80 -3.76
CA GLU A 8 -8.75 10.13 -3.86
C GLU A 8 -8.25 9.84 -5.27
N PHE A 9 -7.41 10.74 -5.79
CA PHE A 9 -6.81 10.61 -7.11
C PHE A 9 -5.28 10.67 -7.00
N LEU A 10 -4.60 9.87 -7.82
CA LEU A 10 -3.15 9.93 -7.99
C LEU A 10 -2.83 10.12 -9.47
N GLU A 11 -2.06 11.18 -9.78
CA GLU A 11 -1.57 11.38 -11.14
C GLU A 11 -0.46 10.38 -11.47
N ILE A 12 -0.60 9.62 -12.55
CA ILE A 12 0.35 8.56 -12.92
C ILE A 12 1.75 9.12 -13.20
N SER A 13 1.85 10.34 -13.75
CA SER A 13 3.13 11.01 -14.03
C SER A 13 3.95 11.31 -12.76
N SER A 14 3.27 11.38 -11.60
CA SER A 14 3.90 11.61 -10.30
C SER A 14 4.47 10.32 -9.67
N VAL A 15 4.13 9.16 -10.22
CA VAL A 15 4.68 7.87 -9.77
C VAL A 15 6.16 7.81 -10.11
N ARG A 16 6.96 7.34 -9.14
CA ARG A 16 8.42 7.20 -9.25
C ARG A 16 8.86 5.74 -9.24
N ASP A 17 8.12 4.88 -8.53
CA ASP A 17 8.44 3.46 -8.39
C ASP A 17 7.21 2.67 -7.88
N ILE A 18 7.14 1.37 -8.17
CA ILE A 18 6.12 0.44 -7.68
C ILE A 18 6.82 -0.80 -7.12
N ARG A 19 6.59 -1.09 -5.84
CA ARG A 19 7.32 -2.15 -5.11
C ARG A 19 6.38 -3.26 -4.66
N THR A 20 6.86 -4.49 -4.78
CA THR A 20 6.15 -5.72 -4.38
C THR A 20 7.09 -6.67 -3.64
N GLY A 21 6.51 -7.69 -2.99
CA GLY A 21 7.27 -8.72 -2.29
C GLY A 21 8.17 -8.12 -1.21
N ARG A 22 9.43 -8.57 -1.13
CA ARG A 22 10.40 -8.12 -0.13
C ARG A 22 10.71 -6.61 -0.15
N TYR A 23 10.37 -5.91 -1.24
CA TYR A 23 10.59 -4.47 -1.38
C TYR A 23 9.37 -3.63 -1.02
N ALA A 24 8.22 -4.27 -0.81
CA ALA A 24 7.02 -3.61 -0.35
C ALA A 24 7.20 -3.13 1.10
N ARG A 25 6.56 -2.00 1.42
CA ARG A 25 6.60 -1.39 2.74
C ARG A 25 5.45 -1.95 3.58
N VAL A 26 5.72 -3.06 4.26
CA VAL A 26 4.78 -3.71 5.19
C VAL A 26 4.64 -2.90 6.50
N PRO A 27 3.42 -2.79 7.08
CA PRO A 27 3.24 -2.16 8.39
C PRO A 27 4.03 -2.85 9.50
N ARG A 28 4.77 -2.06 10.29
CA ARG A 28 5.58 -2.56 11.41
C ARG A 28 4.81 -2.63 12.74
N GLU A 29 3.83 -1.76 12.91
CA GLU A 29 3.05 -1.69 14.15
C GLU A 29 2.07 -2.87 14.23
N GLY A 30 2.03 -3.56 15.38
CA GLY A 30 1.22 -4.76 15.58
C GLY A 30 -0.25 -4.57 15.24
N LYS A 31 -0.91 -3.53 15.78
CA LYS A 31 -2.34 -3.30 15.53
C LYS A 31 -2.67 -3.09 14.06
N LEU A 32 -1.88 -2.26 13.37
CA LEU A 32 -2.08 -1.99 11.96
C LEU A 32 -1.77 -3.24 11.13
N ARG A 33 -0.68 -3.93 11.44
CA ARG A 33 -0.31 -5.20 10.82
C ARG A 33 -1.42 -6.24 10.95
N ASP A 34 -1.99 -6.39 12.14
CA ASP A 34 -3.08 -7.34 12.41
C ASP A 34 -4.34 -6.95 11.62
N SER A 35 -4.64 -5.66 11.53
CA SER A 35 -5.80 -5.16 10.77
C SER A 35 -5.70 -5.41 9.26
N VAL A 36 -4.49 -5.46 8.70
CA VAL A 36 -4.27 -5.70 7.26
C VAL A 36 -3.84 -7.14 6.95
N SER A 37 -3.62 -7.96 7.97
CA SER A 37 -3.31 -9.39 7.83
C SER A 37 -4.56 -10.15 7.43
N MET A 38 -4.92 -10.02 6.15
CA MET A 38 -6.10 -10.64 5.54
C MET A 38 -5.71 -11.81 4.63
N GLY A 39 -6.61 -12.79 4.51
CA GLY A 39 -6.43 -13.97 3.66
C GLY A 39 -5.60 -15.09 4.30
N PRO A 40 -5.12 -16.06 3.49
CA PRO A 40 -4.43 -17.25 3.98
C PRO A 40 -3.17 -16.92 4.79
N GLN A 41 -3.01 -17.48 5.99
CA GLN A 41 -1.90 -17.14 6.91
C GLN A 41 -0.54 -17.72 6.49
N ASP A 42 -0.53 -18.64 5.53
CA ASP A 42 0.65 -19.25 4.94
C ASP A 42 1.39 -18.33 3.96
N ILE A 43 0.71 -17.32 3.42
CA ILE A 43 1.32 -16.35 2.50
C ILE A 43 1.79 -15.10 3.28
N PRO A 44 3.10 -14.77 3.23
CA PRO A 44 3.65 -13.59 3.88
C PRO A 44 2.97 -12.28 3.46
N LEU A 45 2.90 -11.30 4.36
CA LEU A 45 2.24 -10.03 4.09
C LEU A 45 2.99 -9.21 3.02
N GLU A 46 4.31 -9.39 2.91
CA GLU A 46 5.17 -8.83 1.88
C GLU A 46 4.70 -9.22 0.47
N GLU A 47 4.27 -10.46 0.29
CA GLU A 47 3.79 -10.97 -1.01
C GLU A 47 2.38 -10.45 -1.36
N LYS A 48 1.67 -9.93 -0.36
CA LYS A 48 0.34 -9.35 -0.51
C LYS A 48 0.36 -7.82 -0.55
N THR A 49 1.51 -7.21 -0.33
CA THR A 49 1.63 -5.75 -0.24
C THR A 49 2.18 -5.17 -1.53
N VAL A 50 1.52 -4.12 -2.03
CA VAL A 50 2.01 -3.27 -3.11
C VAL A 50 2.23 -1.87 -2.56
N THR A 51 3.42 -1.32 -2.76
CA THR A 51 3.75 0.05 -2.37
C THR A 51 3.93 0.91 -3.60
N VAL A 52 3.10 1.94 -3.74
CA VAL A 52 3.22 2.96 -4.77
C VAL A 52 4.04 4.11 -4.22
N VAL A 53 5.16 4.41 -4.88
CA VAL A 53 6.05 5.51 -4.54
C VAL A 53 5.76 6.66 -5.49
N TYR A 54 5.38 7.83 -4.97
CA TYR A 54 4.99 8.97 -5.79
C TYR A 54 5.44 10.29 -5.17
N GLY A 55 5.63 11.32 -5.99
CA GLY A 55 6.06 12.63 -5.51
C GLY A 55 6.50 13.56 -6.64
N PRO A 56 6.55 14.89 -6.40
CA PRO A 56 6.97 15.85 -7.42
C PRO A 56 8.43 15.66 -7.85
N ASP A 57 9.30 15.15 -6.98
CA ASP A 57 10.72 14.92 -7.24
C ASP A 57 11.26 13.70 -6.47
N LEU A 58 12.57 13.45 -6.53
CA LEU A 58 13.22 12.30 -5.89
C LEU A 58 13.49 12.47 -4.38
N VAL A 59 13.24 13.66 -3.83
CA VAL A 59 13.40 13.97 -2.41
C VAL A 59 12.05 13.95 -1.70
N ASN A 60 11.05 14.61 -2.28
CA ASN A 60 9.70 14.74 -1.75
C ASN A 60 8.84 13.55 -2.14
N ILE A 61 9.06 12.40 -1.48
CA ILE A 61 8.41 11.13 -1.81
C ILE A 61 7.36 10.75 -0.77
N ASN A 62 6.20 10.31 -1.25
CA ASN A 62 5.11 9.72 -0.49
C ASN A 62 4.86 8.26 -0.90
N PHE A 63 4.08 7.56 -0.07
CA PHE A 63 3.84 6.13 -0.24
C PHE A 63 2.37 5.80 -0.02
N PHE A 64 1.75 5.16 -1.00
CA PHE A 64 0.51 4.39 -0.78
C PHE A 64 0.86 2.92 -0.60
N ASN A 65 0.25 2.27 0.39
CA ASN A 65 0.46 0.85 0.65
C ASN A 65 -0.89 0.15 0.56
N PHE A 66 -0.98 -0.79 -0.38
CA PHE A 66 -2.16 -1.60 -0.61
C PHE A 66 -1.86 -3.02 -0.17
N CYS A 67 -2.73 -3.61 0.66
CA CYS A 67 -2.66 -5.01 1.05
C CYS A 67 -3.81 -5.75 0.36
N CYS A 68 -3.48 -6.77 -0.44
CA CYS A 68 -4.47 -7.57 -1.14
C CYS A 68 -4.85 -8.81 -0.30
N ILE A 69 -6.14 -9.11 -0.27
CA ILE A 69 -6.62 -10.41 0.18
C ILE A 69 -6.30 -11.36 -0.98
N GLY A 70 -5.35 -12.28 -0.78
CA GLY A 70 -4.96 -13.25 -1.82
C GLY A 70 -6.16 -13.99 -2.40
N ARG A 71 -6.00 -14.55 -3.61
CA ARG A 71 -7.06 -15.29 -4.31
C ARG A 71 -7.43 -16.60 -3.61
#